data_AF-A0A9X8MHC4-F1
#
_entry.id   AF-A0A9X8MHC4-F1
#
_cell.length_a   1.000
_cell.length_b   1.000
_cell.length_c   1.000
_cell.angle_alpha   90.00
_cell.angle_beta   90.00
_cell.angle_gamma   90.00
#
_symmetry.space_group_name_H-M   'P 1'
#
loop_
_entity.id
_entity.type
_entity.pdbx_description
1 polymer ?
#
loop_
_entity_poly.entity_id
_entity_poly.type
_entity_poly.pdbx_seq_one_letter_code
_entity_poly.pdbx_strand_id
1 'polypeptide(L)'
;MIKPNAKNRNRRLSKKLHVGEFQELGFYYRATYAGNSNSEAAEALIDELLDFVINRGLELSGWVEEGIIDRFQGSATDEDRMAVESWLNARPELTNVKVSPLIDMWYEGEEHAFPVA
;
A
#
# COMPACT_ATOMS: atom_id res chain seq x y z
N MET A 1 -11.97 14.69 17.69
CA MET A 1 -10.86 13.91 17.10
C MET A 1 -10.61 12.68 17.97
N ILE A 2 -10.82 11.48 17.43
CA ILE A 2 -10.49 10.23 18.12
C ILE A 2 -8.96 10.13 18.15
N LYS A 3 -8.35 9.97 19.32
CA LYS A 3 -6.89 9.81 19.44
C LYS A 3 -6.53 8.33 19.29
N PRO A 4 -5.84 7.87 18.23
CA PRO A 4 -5.51 6.45 18.05
C PRO A 4 -4.76 5.86 19.25
N ASN A 5 -3.99 6.68 19.97
CA ASN A 5 -3.11 6.27 21.08
C ASN A 5 -3.70 6.41 22.51
N ALA A 6 -5.03 6.32 22.68
CA ALA A 6 -5.62 6.35 24.03
C ALA A 6 -5.36 5.04 24.80
N LYS A 7 -4.71 5.13 25.97
CA LYS A 7 -4.11 3.98 26.71
C LYS A 7 -5.08 3.00 27.40
N ASN A 8 -6.39 3.29 27.46
CA ASN A 8 -7.37 2.47 28.21
C ASN A 8 -8.62 2.14 27.36
N ARG A 9 -8.45 1.43 26.24
CA ARG A 9 -9.58 0.92 25.46
C ARG A 9 -9.84 -0.54 25.78
N ASN A 10 -11.12 -0.90 25.96
CA ASN A 10 -11.50 -2.31 25.99
C ASN A 10 -11.39 -2.93 24.58
N ARG A 11 -11.27 -4.25 24.52
CA ARG A 11 -11.06 -4.98 23.26
C ARG A 11 -12.13 -4.70 22.21
N ARG A 12 -13.41 -4.59 22.60
CA ARG A 12 -14.51 -4.27 21.68
C ARG A 12 -14.34 -2.88 21.05
N LEU A 13 -13.91 -1.89 21.83
CA LEU A 13 -13.67 -0.54 21.35
C LEU A 13 -12.41 -0.47 20.48
N SER A 14 -11.34 -1.20 20.83
CA SER A 14 -10.14 -1.30 20.00
C SER A 14 -10.46 -1.89 18.63
N LYS A 15 -11.29 -2.95 18.59
CA LYS A 15 -11.78 -3.54 17.33
C LYS A 15 -12.63 -2.57 16.53
N LYS A 16 -13.58 -1.89 17.18
CA LYS A 16 -14.47 -0.92 16.51
C LYS A 16 -13.70 0.23 15.86
N LEU A 17 -12.56 0.60 16.43
CA LEU A 17 -11.74 1.72 15.98
C LEU A 17 -10.52 1.29 15.15
N HIS A 18 -10.29 -0.01 14.91
CA HIS A 18 -9.11 -0.52 14.20
C HIS A 18 -7.78 0.02 14.77
N VAL A 19 -7.60 -0.13 16.09
CA VAL A 19 -6.38 0.33 16.80
C VAL A 19 -5.75 -0.79 17.61
N GLY A 20 -4.45 -0.67 17.88
CA GLY A 20 -3.70 -1.66 18.65
C GLY A 20 -3.62 -2.98 17.90
N GLU A 21 -4.09 -4.07 18.52
CA GLU A 21 -4.09 -5.41 17.89
C GLU A 21 -5.01 -5.54 16.64
N PHE A 22 -5.85 -4.54 16.37
CA PHE A 22 -6.76 -4.49 15.22
C PHE A 22 -6.35 -3.44 14.18
N GLN A 23 -5.14 -2.90 14.29
CA GLN A 23 -4.59 -2.01 13.28
C GLN A 23 -4.37 -2.78 11.98
N GLU A 24 -4.68 -2.15 10.86
CA GLU A 24 -4.50 -2.69 9.52
C GLU A 24 -3.48 -1.82 8.80
N LEU A 25 -2.33 -2.42 8.52
CA LEU A 25 -1.20 -1.74 7.91
C LEU A 25 -1.15 -2.04 6.41
N GLY A 26 -0.87 -1.02 5.64
CA GLY A 26 -0.60 -1.08 4.21
C GLY A 26 0.51 -0.10 3.86
N PHE A 27 0.81 0.02 2.58
CA PHE A 27 1.85 0.94 2.10
C PHE A 27 1.49 1.47 0.73
N TYR A 28 2.07 2.62 0.41
CA TYR A 28 1.92 3.27 -0.89
C TYR A 28 3.12 2.95 -1.77
N TYR A 29 2.89 2.95 -3.07
CA TYR A 29 3.97 3.01 -4.05
C TYR A 29 3.78 4.20 -4.98
N ARG A 30 4.91 4.69 -5.49
CA ARG A 30 4.98 5.65 -6.58
C ARG A 30 6.06 5.20 -7.56
N ALA A 31 5.82 5.42 -8.84
CA ALA A 31 6.76 5.20 -9.91
C ALA A 31 6.49 6.20 -11.04
N THR A 32 7.42 6.31 -11.97
CA THR A 32 7.24 7.06 -13.21
C THR A 32 7.18 6.06 -14.35
N TYR A 33 6.05 6.06 -15.07
CA TYR A 33 5.83 5.17 -16.20
C TYR A 33 6.31 5.86 -17.48
N ALA A 34 7.18 5.19 -18.24
CA ALA A 34 7.73 5.77 -19.47
C ALA A 34 6.71 5.82 -20.63
N GLY A 35 5.63 5.05 -20.53
CA GLY A 35 4.59 4.94 -21.55
C GLY A 35 3.41 5.90 -21.36
N ASN A 36 2.37 5.70 -22.16
CA ASN A 36 1.10 6.41 -21.98
C ASN A 36 0.22 5.62 -21.00
N SER A 37 -0.17 6.25 -19.89
CA SER A 37 -0.97 5.62 -18.83
C SER A 37 -2.37 5.15 -19.26
N ASN A 38 -2.87 5.58 -20.44
CA ASN A 38 -4.13 5.13 -21.04
C ASN A 38 -3.93 4.08 -22.15
N SER A 39 -2.74 3.50 -22.27
CA SER A 39 -2.45 2.48 -23.27
C SER A 39 -2.78 1.08 -22.76
N GLU A 40 -3.03 0.16 -23.69
CA GLU A 40 -3.17 -1.27 -23.39
C GLU A 40 -1.95 -1.85 -22.65
N ALA A 41 -0.76 -1.28 -22.87
CA ALA A 41 0.45 -1.68 -22.15
C ALA A 41 0.43 -1.25 -20.67
N ALA A 42 -0.24 -0.15 -20.33
CA ALA A 42 -0.44 0.27 -18.94
C ALA A 42 -1.47 -0.62 -18.24
N GLU A 43 -2.56 -0.98 -18.93
CA GLU A 43 -3.54 -1.94 -18.43
C GLU A 43 -2.89 -3.31 -18.17
N ALA A 44 -2.14 -3.84 -19.12
CA ALA A 44 -1.42 -5.10 -18.96
C ALA A 44 -0.41 -5.08 -17.80
N LEU A 45 0.31 -3.96 -17.62
CA LEU A 45 1.23 -3.81 -16.48
C LEU A 45 0.49 -3.84 -15.14
N ILE A 46 -0.68 -3.20 -15.06
CA ILE A 46 -1.50 -3.23 -13.84
C ILE A 46 -2.11 -4.60 -13.59
N ASP A 47 -2.57 -5.31 -14.62
CA ASP A 47 -3.06 -6.67 -14.47
C ASP A 47 -1.96 -7.60 -13.93
N GLU A 48 -0.73 -7.48 -14.45
CA GLU A 48 0.41 -8.26 -13.95
C GLU A 48 0.79 -7.90 -12.49
N LEU A 49 0.74 -6.62 -12.13
CA LEU A 49 0.96 -6.18 -10.75
C LEU A 49 -0.14 -6.71 -9.83
N LEU A 50 -1.40 -6.62 -10.26
CA LEU A 50 -2.56 -7.09 -9.52
C LEU A 50 -2.47 -8.60 -9.25
N ASP A 51 -2.12 -9.40 -10.26
CA ASP A 51 -1.89 -10.84 -10.11
C ASP A 51 -0.76 -11.13 -9.12
N PHE A 52 0.35 -10.39 -9.19
CA PHE A 52 1.46 -10.54 -8.25
C PHE A 52 1.02 -10.25 -6.80
N VAL A 53 0.28 -9.16 -6.59
CA VAL A 53 -0.20 -8.71 -5.28
C VAL A 53 -1.24 -9.68 -4.70
N ILE A 54 -2.23 -10.11 -5.50
CA ILE A 54 -3.27 -11.06 -5.07
C ILE A 54 -2.67 -12.41 -4.68
N ASN A 55 -1.64 -12.89 -5.38
CA ASN A 55 -0.97 -14.14 -5.04
C ASN A 55 -0.24 -14.09 -3.67
N ARG A 56 0.03 -12.89 -3.13
CA ARG A 56 0.53 -12.69 -1.77
C ARG A 56 -0.59 -12.49 -0.73
N GLY A 57 -1.85 -12.60 -1.17
CA GLY A 57 -3.04 -12.34 -0.37
C GLY A 57 -3.18 -10.86 0.01
N LEU A 58 -2.68 -9.97 -0.84
CA LEU A 58 -2.77 -8.51 -0.70
C LEU A 58 -3.80 -7.97 -1.70
N GLU A 59 -4.17 -6.71 -1.55
CA GLU A 59 -5.04 -5.98 -2.46
C GLU A 59 -4.31 -4.76 -3.05
N LEU A 60 -4.74 -4.32 -4.22
CA LEU A 60 -4.16 -3.18 -4.93
C LEU A 60 -5.28 -2.19 -5.25
N SER A 61 -5.06 -0.93 -4.89
CA SER A 61 -5.88 0.20 -5.31
C SER A 61 -4.98 1.27 -5.93
N GLY A 62 -5.13 1.56 -7.23
CA GLY A 62 -4.30 2.56 -7.89
C GLY A 62 -4.05 2.23 -9.36
N TRP A 63 -3.01 2.86 -9.91
CA TRP A 63 -2.61 2.73 -11.31
C TRP A 63 -1.08 2.74 -11.47
N VAL A 64 -0.58 2.66 -12.72
CA VAL A 64 0.83 2.35 -13.02
C VAL A 64 1.87 3.24 -12.31
N GLU A 65 1.50 4.47 -11.96
CA GLU A 65 2.40 5.45 -11.36
C GLU A 65 2.22 5.60 -9.85
N GLU A 66 1.06 5.26 -9.31
CA GLU A 66 0.78 5.42 -7.89
C GLU A 66 -0.36 4.53 -7.42
N GLY A 67 -0.25 4.03 -6.20
CA GLY A 67 -1.29 3.23 -5.59
C GLY A 67 -0.98 2.82 -4.17
N ILE A 68 -1.93 2.09 -3.61
CA ILE A 68 -1.97 1.57 -2.25
C ILE A 68 -2.02 0.06 -2.34
N ILE A 69 -1.22 -0.59 -1.48
CA ILE A 69 -1.24 -2.02 -1.29
C ILE A 69 -1.48 -2.31 0.18
N ASP A 70 -2.54 -3.04 0.46
CA ASP A 70 -2.96 -3.45 1.78
C ASP A 70 -3.45 -4.91 1.74
N ARG A 71 -4.17 -5.34 2.77
CA ARG A 71 -4.66 -6.71 2.90
C ARG A 71 -6.14 -6.65 3.26
N PHE A 72 -6.97 -7.44 2.56
CA PHE A 72 -8.41 -7.52 2.85
C PHE A 72 -8.74 -7.75 4.32
N GLN A 73 -7.92 -8.56 5.01
CA GLN A 73 -8.00 -8.79 6.45
C GLN A 73 -6.61 -8.85 7.07
N GLY A 74 -6.33 -7.95 8.01
CA GLY A 74 -5.06 -7.90 8.73
C GLY A 74 -4.12 -6.84 8.15
N SER A 75 -2.82 -7.13 8.14
CA SER A 75 -1.79 -6.17 7.75
C SER A 75 -0.86 -6.73 6.68
N ALA A 76 -0.40 -5.86 5.79
CA ALA A 76 0.79 -6.11 4.99
C ALA A 76 2.03 -6.18 5.90
N THR A 77 3.06 -6.89 5.43
CA THR A 77 4.32 -7.06 6.16
C THR A 77 5.47 -6.30 5.46
N ASP A 78 6.59 -6.11 6.16
CA ASP A 78 7.81 -5.58 5.51
C ASP A 78 8.32 -6.51 4.40
N GLU A 79 8.10 -7.82 4.51
CA GLU A 79 8.42 -8.77 3.45
C GLU A 79 7.58 -8.50 2.20
N ASP A 80 6.28 -8.22 2.37
CA ASP A 80 5.39 -7.84 1.27
C ASP A 80 5.83 -6.53 0.62
N ARG A 81 6.20 -5.54 1.44
CA ARG A 81 6.73 -4.25 0.97
C ARG A 81 7.97 -4.44 0.10
N MET A 82 8.94 -5.21 0.60
CA MET A 82 10.19 -5.48 -0.13
C MET A 82 9.96 -6.30 -1.40
N ALA A 83 9.01 -7.24 -1.38
CA ALA A 83 8.64 -8.04 -2.55
C ALA A 83 8.04 -7.16 -3.66
N VAL A 84 7.11 -6.26 -3.31
CA VAL A 84 6.54 -5.29 -4.28
C VAL A 84 7.60 -4.32 -4.78
N GLU A 85 8.43 -3.77 -3.90
CA GLU A 85 9.52 -2.87 -4.29
C GLU A 85 10.48 -3.55 -5.28
N SER A 86 10.82 -4.81 -5.04
CA SER A 86 11.66 -5.60 -5.95
C SER A 86 10.98 -5.87 -7.28
N TRP A 87 9.67 -6.17 -7.27
CA TRP A 87 8.89 -6.40 -8.49
C TRP A 87 8.85 -5.15 -9.36
N LEU A 88 8.53 -3.99 -8.78
CA LEU A 88 8.45 -2.70 -9.50
C LEU A 88 9.81 -2.31 -10.09
N ASN A 89 10.91 -2.47 -9.33
CA ASN A 89 12.26 -2.14 -9.80
C ASN A 89 12.77 -3.08 -10.91
N ALA A 90 12.18 -4.26 -11.08
CA ALA A 90 12.55 -5.19 -12.14
C ALA A 90 11.92 -4.82 -13.50
N ARG A 91 10.96 -3.89 -13.54
CA ARG A 91 10.26 -3.48 -14.77
C ARG A 91 11.02 -2.35 -15.48
N PRO A 92 11.52 -2.54 -16.71
CA PRO A 92 12.27 -1.51 -17.42
C PRO A 92 11.42 -0.28 -17.79
N GLU A 93 10.10 -0.44 -17.88
CA GLU A 93 9.14 0.62 -18.17
C GLU A 93 8.82 1.52 -16.96
N LEU A 94 9.29 1.16 -15.76
CA LEU A 94 9.14 1.94 -14.53
C LEU A 94 10.47 2.54 -14.09
N THR A 95 10.43 3.79 -13.65
CA THR A 95 11.59 4.50 -13.08
C THR A 95 11.18 5.24 -11.81
N ASN A 96 12.15 5.71 -11.03
CA ASN A 96 11.89 6.47 -9.79
C ASN A 96 10.90 5.76 -8.83
N VAL A 97 11.01 4.43 -8.75
CA VAL A 97 10.20 3.60 -7.86
C VAL A 97 10.46 3.98 -6.41
N LYS A 98 9.39 4.23 -5.67
CA LYS A 98 9.39 4.50 -4.23
C LYS A 98 8.28 3.70 -3.58
N VAL A 99 8.60 3.01 -2.50
CA VAL A 99 7.61 2.30 -1.67
C VAL A 99 7.69 2.86 -0.26
N SER A 100 6.56 3.29 0.29
CA SER A 100 6.51 3.88 1.63
C SER A 100 6.71 2.83 2.71
N PRO A 101 7.07 3.23 3.94
CA PRO A 101 6.88 2.37 5.11
C PRO A 101 5.42 1.93 5.27
N LEU A 102 5.22 0.91 6.11
CA LEU A 102 3.89 0.53 6.56
C LEU A 102 3.26 1.68 7.36
N ILE A 103 2.03 2.03 7.01
CA ILE A 103 1.22 3.06 7.66
C ILE A 103 -0.18 2.53 7.99
N ASP A 104 -0.85 3.21 8.91
CA ASP A 104 -2.20 2.85 9.37
C ASP A 104 -3.27 3.24 8.35
N MET A 105 -3.84 2.26 7.65
CA MET A 105 -4.84 2.49 6.59
C MET A 105 -6.12 3.18 7.08
N TRP A 106 -6.37 3.21 8.40
CA TRP A 106 -7.56 3.84 8.97
C TRP A 106 -7.38 5.30 9.34
N TYR A 107 -6.14 5.74 9.61
CA TYR A 107 -5.87 7.06 10.18
C TYR A 107 -4.76 7.84 9.47
N GLU A 108 -3.97 7.18 8.63
CA GLU A 108 -2.84 7.76 7.92
C GLU A 108 -3.10 7.71 6.41
N GLY A 109 -2.96 8.86 5.76
CA GLY A 109 -3.02 8.99 4.31
C GLY A 109 -1.65 9.04 3.64
N GLU A 110 -1.65 9.32 2.35
CA GLU A 110 -0.47 9.41 1.51
C GLU A 110 0.58 10.42 2.02
N GLU A 111 0.14 11.50 2.68
CA GLU A 111 1.02 12.51 3.27
C GLU A 111 1.89 11.97 4.40
N HIS A 112 1.48 10.87 5.04
CA HIS A 112 2.27 10.16 6.06
C HIS A 112 3.22 9.15 5.40
N ALA A 113 2.80 8.55 4.28
CA ALA A 113 3.59 7.63 3.50
C ALA A 113 4.78 8.31 2.80
N PHE A 114 4.57 9.52 2.27
CA PHE A 114 5.58 10.33 1.60
C PHE A 114 5.57 11.76 2.14
N PRO A 115 6.17 12.00 3.33
CA PRO A 115 6.19 13.32 3.92
C PRO A 115 6.94 14.31 3.02
N VAL A 116 6.28 15.43 2.71
CA VAL A 116 6.92 16.56 2.01
C VAL A 116 7.88 17.22 3.00
N ALA A 117 9.15 17.34 2.59
CA ALA A 117 10.20 17.99 3.39
C ALA A 117 9.95 19.50 3.56
#